data_AF-A0A8T6RRQ0-F1
#
_entry.id   AF-A0A8T6RRQ0-F1
#
_cell.length_a   1.000
_cell.length_b   1.000
_cell.length_c   1.000
_cell.angle_alpha   90.00
_cell.angle_beta   90.00
_cell.angle_gamma   90.00
#
_symmetry.space_group_name_H-M   'P 1'
#
loop_
_entity.id
_entity.type
_entity.pdbx_description
1 polymer ?
#
loop_
_entity_poly.entity_id
_entity_poly.type
_entity_poly.pdbx_seq_one_letter_code
_entity_poly.pdbx_strand_id
1 'polypeptide(L)' 'MTHRYLIARCKREGIPLYVWVVNGEPEMRRLIRRGVDGIFTRRPDMLATTIHQEIGNGYGRGTIR' A
#
# COMPACT_ATOMS: atom_id res chain seq x y z
N MET A 1 11.15 6.22 6.24
CA MET A 1 11.67 7.00 5.09
C MET A 1 11.48 6.18 3.80
N THR A 2 10.25 6.07 3.28
CA THR A 2 9.97 5.31 2.05
C THR A 2 10.39 6.15 0.85
N HIS A 3 11.51 5.78 0.20
CA HIS A 3 12.03 6.46 -0.98
C HIS A 3 10.98 6.42 -2.11
N ARG A 4 10.28 7.54 -2.32
CA ARG A 4 9.22 7.70 -3.36
C ARG A 4 9.69 7.24 -4.74
N TYR A 5 10.98 7.41 -5.02
CA TYR A 5 11.64 6.94 -6.23
C TYR A 5 11.55 5.42 -6.41
N LEU A 6 11.77 4.64 -5.34
CA LEU A 6 11.79 3.18 -5.39
C LEU A 6 10.41 2.63 -5.77
N ILE A 7 9.35 3.12 -5.13
CA ILE A 7 7.97 2.70 -5.41
C ILE A 7 7.63 2.95 -6.88
N ALA A 8 7.90 4.15 -7.37
CA ALA A 8 7.63 4.50 -8.76
C ALA A 8 8.47 3.70 -9.76
N ARG A 9 9.73 3.38 -9.43
CA ARG A 9 10.60 2.56 -10.28
C ARG A 9 10.15 1.11 -10.32
N CYS A 10 9.96 0.47 -9.16
CA CYS A 10 9.44 -0.90 -9.07
C CYS A 10 8.14 -1.06 -9.88
N LYS A 11 7.22 -0.10 -9.75
CA LYS A 11 5.96 -0.11 -10.51
C LYS A 11 6.16 -0.02 -12.03
N ARG A 12 7.12 0.78 -12.51
CA ARG A 12 7.45 0.85 -13.95
C ARG A 12 8.07 -0.44 -14.47
N GLU A 13 8.89 -1.09 -13.65
CA GLU A 13 9.58 -2.33 -13.99
C GLU A 13 8.71 -3.59 -13.75
N GLY A 14 7.47 -3.43 -13.27
CA GLY A 14 6.59 -4.56 -12.93
C GLY A 14 7.08 -5.39 -11.74
N ILE A 15 7.93 -4.83 -10.88
CA ILE A 15 8.47 -5.49 -9.70
C ILE A 15 7.51 -5.25 -8.52
N PRO A 16 6.95 -6.30 -7.90
CA PRO A 16 6.06 -6.14 -6.75
C PRO A 16 6.84 -5.67 -5.52
N LEU A 17 6.27 -4.71 -4.79
CA LEU A 17 6.87 -4.09 -3.62
C LEU A 17 6.01 -4.29 -2.38
N TYR A 18 6.53 -5.10 -1.45
CA TYR A 18 5.92 -5.35 -0.15
C TYR A 18 6.67 -4.60 0.97
N VAL A 19 5.92 -4.02 1.89
CA VAL A 19 6.48 -3.26 3.04
C VAL A 19 6.27 -4.01 4.35
N TRP A 20 7.29 -4.01 5.21
CA TRP A 20 7.32 -4.69 6.51
C TRP A 20 7.76 -3.72 7.63
N VAL A 21 7.29 -3.77 8.89
CA VAL A 21 5.93 -4.02 9.39
C VAL A 21 5.30 -2.66 9.63
N VAL A 22 4.06 -2.44 9.22
CA VAL A 22 3.35 -1.17 9.46
C VAL A 22 2.12 -1.42 10.31
N ASN A 23 1.99 -0.71 11.44
CA ASN A 23 0.89 -0.93 12.38
C ASN A 23 -0.01 0.30 12.57
N GLY A 24 0.30 1.43 11.93
CA GLY A 24 -0.47 2.66 12.04
C GLY A 24 -1.29 2.94 10.78
N GLU A 25 -2.57 3.24 10.94
CA GLU A 25 -3.50 3.56 9.85
C GLU A 25 -3.01 4.72 8.97
N PRO A 26 -2.49 5.86 9.50
CA PRO A 26 -2.04 6.96 8.63
C PRO A 26 -0.89 6.54 7.70
N GLU A 27 -0.01 5.67 8.18
CA GLU A 27 1.11 5.16 7.38
C GLU A 27 0.62 4.14 6.35
N MET A 28 -0.27 3.22 6.72
CA MET A 28 -0.91 2.29 5.78
C MET A 28 -1.58 3.04 4.64
N ARG A 29 -2.42 4.03 4.97
CA ARG A 29 -3.11 4.87 3.99
C ARG A 29 -2.13 5.56 3.04
N ARG A 30 -1.05 6.13 3.57
CA ARG A 30 -0.01 6.78 2.77
C ARG A 30 0.69 5.81 1.83
N LEU A 31 0.97 4.57 2.26
CA LEU A 31 1.62 3.55 1.43
C LEU A 31 0.67 3.01 0.35
N ILE A 32 -0.59 2.75 0.70
CA ILE A 32 -1.64 2.34 -0.26
C ILE A 32 -1.79 3.39 -1.36
N ARG A 33 -1.92 4.67 -1.01
CA ARG A 33 -2.02 5.77 -2.00
C ARG A 33 -0.78 5.91 -2.88
N ARG A 34 0.38 5.45 -2.40
CA ARG A 34 1.63 5.44 -3.17
C ARG A 34 1.73 4.24 -4.10
N GLY A 35 0.84 3.24 -3.96
CA GLY A 35 0.77 2.07 -4.82
C GLY A 35 1.79 0.99 -4.47
N VAL A 36 2.00 0.73 -3.17
CA VAL A 36 2.64 -0.52 -2.74
C VAL A 36 1.71 -1.70 -3.02
N ASP A 37 2.28 -2.87 -3.28
CA ASP A 37 1.51 -4.07 -3.64
C ASP A 37 1.06 -4.84 -2.40
N GLY A 38 1.73 -4.63 -1.26
CA GLY A 38 1.27 -5.19 0.01
C GLY A 38 1.96 -4.62 1.23
N ILE A 39 1.32 -4.83 2.39
CA ILE A 39 1.78 -4.38 3.70
C ILE A 39 1.72 -5.56 4.66
N PHE A 40 2.86 -5.92 5.23
CA PHE A 40 2.92 -6.81 6.38
C PHE A 40 2.59 -6.02 7.65
N THR A 41 1.63 -6.50 8.42
CA THR A 41 1.13 -5.82 9.61
C THR A 41 0.80 -6.82 10.71
N ARG A 42 0.86 -6.38 11.96
CA ARG A 42 0.26 -7.10 13.10
C ARG A 42 -1.20 -6.74 13.31
N ARG A 43 -1.75 -5.82 12.51
CA ARG A 43 -3.11 -5.29 12.58
C ARG A 43 -3.87 -5.53 11.27
N PRO A 44 -4.11 -6.80 10.89
CA PRO A 44 -4.78 -7.14 9.63
C PRO A 44 -6.20 -6.58 9.56
N ASP A 45 -6.87 -6.46 10.71
CA ASP A 45 -8.18 -5.80 10.89
C ASP A 45 -8.17 -4.34 10.41
N MET A 46 -7.16 -3.58 10.86
CA MET A 46 -6.99 -2.18 10.50
C MET A 46 -6.62 -2.02 9.03
N LEU A 47 -5.71 -2.88 8.53
CA LEU A 47 -5.30 -2.84 7.13
C LEU A 47 -6.47 -3.14 6.19
N ALA A 48 -7.28 -4.16 6.48
CA ALA A 48 -8.46 -4.49 5.68
C ALA A 48 -9.45 -3.31 5.63
N THR A 49 -9.73 -2.71 6.79
CA THR A 49 -10.59 -1.51 6.88
C THR A 49 -10.03 -0.35 6.05
N THR A 50 -8.73 -0.09 6.16
CA THR A 50 -8.05 0.98 5.43
C THR A 50 -8.10 0.76 3.92
N ILE A 51 -7.85 -0.48 3.45
CA ILE A 51 -7.95 -0.86 2.04
C ILE A 51 -9.38 -0.65 1.52
N HIS A 52 -10.39 -1.10 2.26
CA HIS A 52 -11.78 -0.97 1.86
C HIS A 52 -12.18 0.51 1.70
N GLN A 53 -11.77 1.35 2.65
CA GLN A 53 -11.99 2.81 2.58
C GLN A 53 -11.31 3.44 1.36
N GLU A 54 -10.06 3.06 1.05
CA GLU A 54 -9.33 3.65 -0.09
C GLU A 54 -9.89 3.17 -1.45
N ILE A 55 -10.33 1.92 -1.56
CA ILE A 55 -10.98 1.40 -2.77
C ILE A 55 -12.32 2.10 -3.00
N GLY A 56 -13.14 2.25 -1.95
CA GLY A 56 -14.41 2.99 -2.01
C GLY A 56 -14.24 4.45 -2.42
N ASN A 57 -13.07 5.04 -2.13
CA ASN A 57 -12.69 6.40 -2.50
C ASN A 57 -12.07 6.53 -3.92
N GLY A 58 -12.09 5.47 -4.73
CA GLY A 58 -11.67 5.52 -6.14
C GLY A 58 -10.23 5.09 -6.45
N TYR A 59 -9.50 4.49 -5.50
CA TYR A 59 -8.15 3.94 -5.76
C TYR A 59 -8.13 2.57 -6.46
N GLY A 60 -9.26 2.10 -6.99
CA GLY A 60 -9.42 0.78 -7.62
C GLY A 60 -8.84 0.60 -9.03
N ARG A 61 -7.79 1.34 -9.43
CA ARG A 61 -7.18 1.21 -10.78
C ARG A 61 -5.74 0.67 -10.77
N GLY A 62 -5.28 0.10 -9.66
CA GLY A 62 -4.00 -0.59 -9.54
C GLY A 62 -4.21 -1.93 -8.87
N THR A 63 -4.15 -3.00 -9.66
CA THR A 63 -4.36 -4.39 -9.29
C THR A 63 -3.53 -4.80 -8.08
N ILE A 64 -4.20 -5.09 -6.96
CA ILE A 64 -3.64 -5.99 -5.94
C ILE A 64 -3.83 -7.38 -6.55
N ARG A 65 -2.75 -7.96 -7.08
CA ARG A 65 -2.75 -9.29 -7.66
C ARG A 65 -1.94 -10.22 -6.76
#